data_AF-A0A834FWR3-F1
#
_entry.id   AF-A0A834FWR3-F1
#
_cell.length_a   1.000
_cell.length_b   1.000
_cell.length_c   1.000
_cell.angle_alpha   90.00
_cell.angle_beta   90.00
_cell.angle_gamma   90.00
#
_symmetry.space_group_name_H-M   'P 1'
#
loop_
_entity.id
_entity.type
_entity.pdbx_description
1 polymer ?
#
loop_
_entity_poly.entity_id
_entity_poly.type
_entity_poly.pdbx_seq_one_letter_code
_entity_poly.pdbx_strand_id
1 'polypeptide(L)'
;MNLLYPQTLVALTVLVIISISASVKPVKSAECNQTCGTAARGNLNRVPYPFGFSPVCGIPLKCTGTGQIKIGTFQVQNITSNSILIDLPAKCGRTVRQTEQLFGPNYALTRQNGLLLKYCTSQLNGCIIPTAMVEARYGSLDCGFRSDNVSCYSGTDAGSGFISYDSLNRSGCGEVYSSIAEVDVGGDDDAGRNSTVSLQFQVAELGWWLGGGCNCSAEAECTNVTVPGGGSGYRCQCREGFGGDGFAGGRGCQKEKRDELPDMWVLAPESSIQEGDVSAAHATLPELAKVAVELVAGKDKRNV
;
A
#
# COMPACT_ATOMS: atom_id res chain seq x y z
N MET A 1 56.11 -32.63 48.35
CA MET A 1 55.04 -31.65 48.07
C MET A 1 55.42 -30.85 46.84
N ASN A 2 54.97 -31.25 45.65
CA ASN A 2 55.19 -30.49 44.41
C ASN A 2 53.83 -30.05 43.87
N LEU A 3 53.42 -28.86 44.29
CA LEU A 3 52.17 -28.14 43.95
C LEU A 3 52.15 -27.54 42.52
N LEU A 4 52.99 -28.03 41.61
CA LEU A 4 53.20 -27.44 40.28
C LEU A 4 52.31 -28.03 39.17
N TYR A 5 51.67 -29.17 39.41
CA TYR A 5 50.79 -29.84 38.43
C TYR A 5 49.44 -29.15 38.16
N PRO A 6 48.71 -28.61 39.16
CA PRO A 6 47.41 -27.99 38.90
C PRO A 6 47.52 -26.62 38.23
N GLN A 7 48.65 -25.90 38.38
CA GLN A 7 48.80 -24.56 37.81
C GLN A 7 49.07 -24.56 36.31
N THR A 8 49.81 -25.55 35.80
CA THR A 8 50.07 -25.69 34.36
C THR A 8 48.82 -26.12 33.60
N LEU A 9 47.98 -26.97 34.20
CA LEU A 9 46.70 -27.41 33.61
C LEU A 9 45.70 -26.24 33.49
N VAL A 10 45.62 -25.38 34.52
CA VAL A 10 44.76 -24.18 34.51
C VAL A 10 45.25 -23.15 33.49
N ALA A 11 46.57 -22.96 33.37
CA ALA A 11 47.12 -22.05 32.36
C ALA A 11 46.81 -22.51 30.93
N LEU A 12 46.89 -23.82 30.66
CA LEU A 12 46.56 -24.41 29.37
C LEU A 12 45.07 -24.30 29.02
N THR A 13 44.17 -24.51 29.98
CA THR A 13 42.72 -24.36 29.74
C THR A 13 42.34 -22.89 29.50
N VAL A 14 42.93 -21.95 30.23
CA VAL A 14 42.72 -20.50 30.01
C VAL A 14 43.23 -20.07 28.65
N LEU A 15 44.42 -20.53 28.22
CA LEU A 15 44.96 -20.24 26.89
C LEU A 15 44.08 -20.78 25.76
N VAL A 16 43.52 -21.98 25.92
CA VAL A 16 42.58 -22.57 24.94
C VAL A 16 41.27 -21.77 24.87
N ILE A 17 40.72 -21.31 26.01
CA ILE A 17 39.50 -20.48 26.04
C ILE A 17 39.73 -19.11 25.40
N ILE A 18 40.89 -18.48 25.63
CA ILE A 18 41.29 -17.21 24.99
C ILE A 18 41.48 -17.40 23.47
N SER A 19 42.02 -18.55 23.05
CA SER A 19 42.19 -18.88 21.62
C SER A 19 40.85 -19.06 20.90
N ILE A 20 39.84 -19.62 21.57
CA ILE A 20 38.51 -19.86 20.99
C ILE A 20 37.71 -18.55 20.88
N SER A 21 37.91 -17.60 21.79
CA SER A 21 37.19 -16.30 21.77
C SER A 21 37.72 -15.31 20.73
N ALA A 22 38.91 -15.53 20.17
CA ALA A 22 39.50 -14.66 19.13
C ALA A 22 38.98 -14.91 17.69
N SER A 23 38.10 -15.91 17.49
CA SER A 23 37.66 -16.33 16.14
C SER A 23 36.18 -16.02 15.82
N VAL A 24 35.46 -15.30 16.69
CA VAL A 24 34.09 -14.89 16.38
C VAL A 24 34.13 -13.65 15.48
N LYS A 25 34.13 -13.87 14.17
CA LYS A 25 33.80 -12.79 13.23
C LYS A 25 32.42 -12.27 13.60
N PRO A 26 32.21 -10.94 13.76
CA PRO A 26 30.87 -10.42 13.94
C PRO A 26 30.06 -10.85 12.72
N VAL A 27 29.05 -11.69 12.94
CA VAL A 27 28.04 -11.95 11.92
C VAL A 27 27.36 -10.60 11.72
N LYS A 28 27.69 -9.90 10.63
CA LYS A 28 26.88 -8.77 10.19
C LYS A 28 25.47 -9.33 10.08
N SER A 29 24.57 -8.83 10.93
CA SER A 29 23.14 -9.06 10.75
C SER A 29 22.85 -8.82 9.28
N ALA A 30 22.29 -9.82 8.60
CA ALA A 30 21.86 -9.59 7.23
C ALA A 30 20.90 -8.40 7.27
N GLU A 31 21.24 -7.34 6.54
CA GLU A 31 20.42 -6.13 6.47
C GLU A 31 19.21 -6.40 5.58
N CYS A 32 18.09 -5.73 5.87
CA CYS A 32 16.91 -5.82 5.02
C CYS A 32 17.21 -5.24 3.63
N ASN A 33 17.22 -6.09 2.60
CA ASN A 33 17.44 -5.67 1.23
C ASN A 33 16.17 -5.00 0.67
N GLN A 34 16.21 -3.68 0.51
CA GLN A 34 15.07 -2.87 0.05
C GLN A 34 15.01 -2.69 -1.48
N THR A 35 15.84 -3.39 -2.24
CA THR A 35 16.02 -3.12 -3.67
C THR A 35 15.65 -4.31 -4.53
N CYS A 36 14.83 -4.06 -5.56
CA CYS A 36 14.39 -5.02 -6.55
C CYS A 36 14.79 -4.59 -7.96
N GLY A 37 15.27 -5.54 -8.75
CA GLY A 37 15.79 -5.31 -10.10
C GLY A 37 17.30 -5.04 -10.12
N THR A 38 17.82 -4.81 -11.32
CA THR A 38 19.26 -4.59 -11.54
C THR A 38 19.49 -3.20 -12.13
N ALA A 39 20.45 -2.46 -11.59
CA ALA A 39 20.84 -1.15 -12.11
C ALA A 39 21.20 -1.19 -13.61
N ALA A 40 21.74 -2.31 -14.10
CA ALA A 40 22.08 -2.53 -15.51
C ALA A 40 20.89 -2.42 -16.49
N ARG A 41 19.64 -2.49 -16.02
CA ARG A 41 18.43 -2.35 -16.84
C ARG A 41 17.65 -1.06 -16.57
N GLY A 42 18.19 -0.13 -15.77
CA GLY A 42 17.52 1.13 -15.41
C GLY A 42 16.31 0.98 -14.47
N ASN A 43 15.87 -0.24 -14.15
CA ASN A 43 14.71 -0.52 -13.30
C ASN A 43 15.16 -0.89 -11.87
N LEU A 44 15.60 0.10 -11.10
CA LEU A 44 15.94 -0.09 -9.68
C LEU A 44 14.76 0.35 -8.82
N ASN A 45 13.92 -0.60 -8.39
CA ASN A 45 12.78 -0.30 -7.53
C ASN A 45 13.20 -0.41 -6.07
N ARG A 46 13.07 0.69 -5.31
CA ARG A 46 13.34 0.72 -3.88
C ARG A 46 12.04 0.80 -3.09
N VAL A 47 11.96 0.03 -2.01
CA VAL A 47 10.85 0.08 -1.05
C VAL A 47 11.31 0.64 0.30
N PRO A 48 10.44 1.31 1.07
CA PRO A 48 10.79 1.78 2.41
C PRO A 48 10.87 0.61 3.40
N TYR A 49 11.60 0.79 4.52
CA TYR A 49 11.56 -0.18 5.63
C TYR A 49 10.16 -0.11 6.24
N PRO A 50 9.52 -1.22 6.65
CA PRO A 50 10.08 -2.58 6.84
C PRO A 50 9.98 -3.52 5.63
N PHE A 51 9.61 -3.01 4.47
CA PHE A 51 9.49 -3.82 3.26
C PHE A 51 10.87 -4.15 2.68
N GLY A 52 10.98 -5.34 2.08
CA GLY A 52 12.15 -5.67 1.28
C GLY A 52 12.16 -7.12 0.79
N PHE A 53 13.24 -7.52 0.14
CA PHE A 53 13.35 -8.72 -0.68
C PHE A 53 14.26 -9.79 -0.05
N SER A 54 14.59 -9.62 1.23
CA SER A 54 15.33 -10.59 2.03
C SER A 54 14.48 -11.12 3.19
N PRO A 55 14.68 -12.37 3.64
CA PRO A 55 13.89 -12.96 4.73
C PRO A 55 13.94 -12.22 6.07
N VAL A 56 14.98 -11.40 6.27
CA VAL A 56 15.20 -10.59 7.49
C VAL A 56 14.40 -9.29 7.53
N CYS A 57 13.72 -8.92 6.44
CA CYS A 57 12.84 -7.77 6.43
C CYS A 57 11.58 -8.04 7.24
N GLY A 58 11.04 -7.01 7.90
CA GLY A 58 9.79 -7.16 8.66
C GLY A 58 8.60 -7.54 7.77
N ILE A 59 8.60 -7.10 6.50
CA ILE A 59 7.64 -7.52 5.49
C ILE A 59 8.38 -8.00 4.23
N PRO A 60 8.61 -9.31 4.10
CA PRO A 60 9.26 -9.88 2.93
C PRO A 60 8.35 -9.82 1.69
N LEU A 61 8.89 -9.26 0.61
CA LEU A 61 8.31 -9.15 -0.72
C LEU A 61 9.07 -10.04 -1.71
N LYS A 62 8.44 -10.34 -2.85
CA LYS A 62 9.08 -11.05 -3.96
C LYS A 62 9.46 -10.08 -5.06
N CYS A 63 10.68 -10.22 -5.58
CA CYS A 63 11.16 -9.51 -6.75
C CYS A 63 11.23 -10.47 -7.94
N THR A 64 10.63 -10.12 -9.08
CA THR A 64 10.80 -10.90 -10.31
C THR A 64 12.10 -10.51 -11.03
N GLY A 65 12.57 -11.37 -11.95
CA GLY A 65 13.73 -11.04 -12.80
C GLY A 65 13.52 -9.82 -13.72
N THR A 66 12.27 -9.36 -13.88
CA THR A 66 11.91 -8.14 -14.61
C THR A 66 11.80 -6.90 -13.71
N GLY A 67 12.02 -7.03 -12.40
CA GLY A 67 11.94 -5.92 -11.43
C GLY A 67 10.53 -5.67 -10.88
N GLN A 68 9.56 -6.55 -11.14
CA GLN A 68 8.22 -6.43 -10.56
C GLN A 68 8.21 -6.87 -9.09
N ILE A 69 7.52 -6.10 -8.27
CA ILE A 69 7.35 -6.35 -6.83
C ILE A 69 6.04 -7.12 -6.64
N LYS A 70 6.06 -8.18 -5.83
CA LYS A 70 4.90 -9.06 -5.58
C LYS A 70 4.72 -9.44 -4.12
N ILE A 71 3.47 -9.61 -3.72
CA ILE A 71 3.03 -10.32 -2.50
C ILE A 71 2.32 -11.60 -2.94
N GLY A 72 2.88 -12.75 -2.56
CA GLY A 72 2.38 -14.03 -3.08
C GLY A 72 2.51 -14.07 -4.61
N THR A 73 1.36 -14.14 -5.29
CA THR A 73 1.26 -14.05 -6.77
C THR A 73 0.79 -12.69 -7.27
N PHE A 74 0.41 -11.77 -6.39
CA PHE A 74 -0.19 -10.48 -6.73
C PHE A 74 0.88 -9.41 -6.89
N GLN A 75 0.74 -8.56 -7.91
CA GLN A 75 1.67 -7.49 -8.19
C GLN A 75 1.37 -6.29 -7.29
N VAL A 76 2.41 -5.69 -6.73
CA VAL A 76 2.31 -4.46 -5.95
C VAL A 76 2.30 -3.27 -6.91
N GLN A 77 1.31 -2.39 -6.75
CA GLN A 77 1.20 -1.13 -7.47
C GLN A 77 1.91 0.00 -6.71
N ASN A 78 1.62 0.14 -5.42
CA ASN A 78 2.16 1.19 -4.57
C ASN A 78 2.26 0.74 -3.11
N ILE A 79 3.19 1.34 -2.37
CA ILE A 79 3.31 1.18 -0.91
C ILE A 79 3.25 2.58 -0.31
N THR A 80 2.24 2.81 0.52
CA THR A 80 2.06 4.07 1.26
C THR A 80 2.52 3.90 2.70
N SER A 81 2.41 4.97 3.50
CA SER A 81 2.70 4.95 4.93
C SER A 81 1.81 3.98 5.72
N ASN A 82 0.62 3.65 5.22
CA ASN A 82 -0.38 2.88 5.96
C ASN A 82 -0.92 1.65 5.19
N SER A 83 -0.65 1.53 3.89
CA SER A 83 -1.19 0.46 3.07
C SER A 83 -0.29 0.03 1.92
N ILE A 84 -0.66 -1.08 1.29
CA ILE A 84 -0.05 -1.64 0.10
C ILE A 84 -1.18 -1.84 -0.89
N LEU A 85 -1.07 -1.20 -2.06
CA LEU A 85 -2.01 -1.39 -3.15
C LEU A 85 -1.48 -2.50 -4.05
N ILE A 86 -2.32 -3.49 -4.33
CA ILE A 86 -1.98 -4.61 -5.20
C ILE A 86 -2.98 -4.76 -6.34
N ASP A 87 -2.50 -5.32 -7.45
CA ASP A 87 -3.34 -5.79 -8.54
C ASP A 87 -4.14 -7.03 -8.10
N LEU A 88 -5.46 -6.91 -8.08
CA LEU A 88 -6.38 -8.04 -7.97
C LEU A 88 -7.31 -8.08 -9.21
N PRO A 89 -6.77 -8.46 -10.38
CA PRO A 89 -7.52 -8.38 -11.63
C PRO A 89 -8.71 -9.32 -11.65
N ALA A 90 -9.68 -8.96 -12.48
CA ALA A 90 -10.80 -9.81 -12.83
C ALA A 90 -10.29 -11.16 -13.38
N LYS A 91 -10.58 -12.25 -12.66
CA LYS A 91 -10.13 -13.60 -13.03
C LYS A 91 -11.14 -14.65 -12.58
N CYS A 92 -11.61 -15.47 -13.53
CA CYS A 92 -12.45 -16.62 -13.22
C CYS A 92 -11.65 -17.75 -12.52
N GLY A 93 -12.30 -18.57 -11.70
CA GLY A 93 -11.66 -19.76 -11.13
C GLY A 93 -10.66 -19.48 -10.01
N ARG A 94 -10.53 -18.22 -9.55
CA ARG A 94 -9.73 -17.90 -8.37
C ARG A 94 -10.51 -18.31 -7.13
N THR A 95 -10.17 -19.46 -6.58
CA THR A 95 -10.79 -19.96 -5.34
C THR A 95 -10.50 -19.02 -4.17
N VAL A 96 -11.40 -18.99 -3.18
CA VAL A 96 -11.15 -18.25 -1.91
C VAL A 96 -9.83 -18.69 -1.26
N ARG A 97 -9.50 -19.98 -1.31
CA ARG A 97 -8.23 -20.47 -0.76
C ARG A 97 -6.99 -19.84 -1.40
N GLN A 98 -7.04 -19.49 -2.69
CA GLN A 98 -5.90 -18.84 -3.36
C GLN A 98 -5.67 -17.40 -2.91
N THR A 99 -6.60 -16.79 -2.15
CA THR A 99 -6.40 -15.47 -1.55
C THR A 99 -5.81 -15.52 -0.15
N GLU A 100 -5.56 -16.70 0.42
CA GLU A 100 -4.89 -16.87 1.72
C GLU A 100 -3.55 -16.13 1.82
N GLN A 101 -2.79 -16.11 0.71
CA GLN A 101 -1.53 -15.38 0.58
C GLN A 101 -1.65 -13.84 0.71
N LEU A 102 -2.88 -13.29 0.79
CA LEU A 102 -3.15 -11.88 1.12
C LEU A 102 -3.33 -11.66 2.63
N PHE A 103 -3.24 -12.70 3.44
CA PHE A 103 -3.37 -12.67 4.90
C PHE A 103 -2.07 -13.22 5.51
N GLY A 104 -1.05 -12.37 5.49
CA GLY A 104 0.26 -12.68 6.05
C GLY A 104 0.37 -12.40 7.55
N PRO A 105 1.53 -12.69 8.15
CA PRO A 105 1.78 -12.40 9.57
C PRO A 105 1.80 -10.91 9.91
N ASN A 106 2.07 -10.06 8.90
CA ASN A 106 2.29 -8.62 9.05
C ASN A 106 1.47 -7.77 8.09
N TYR A 107 0.51 -8.38 7.38
CA TYR A 107 -0.40 -7.68 6.48
C TYR A 107 -1.68 -8.49 6.25
N ALA A 108 -2.77 -7.79 5.98
CA ALA A 108 -4.04 -8.39 5.61
C ALA A 108 -4.88 -7.42 4.77
N LEU A 109 -5.87 -7.94 4.05
CA LEU A 109 -6.86 -7.11 3.37
C LEU A 109 -7.58 -6.20 4.36
N THR A 110 -7.66 -4.91 4.03
CA THR A 110 -8.41 -3.92 4.80
C THR A 110 -9.91 -4.03 4.53
N ARG A 111 -10.76 -3.42 5.37
CA ARG A 111 -12.21 -3.36 5.13
C ARG A 111 -12.65 -2.32 4.12
N GLN A 112 -11.73 -1.45 3.74
CA GLN A 112 -11.86 -0.52 2.62
C GLN A 112 -11.91 -1.24 1.26
N ASN A 113 -11.76 -2.57 1.27
CA ASN A 113 -12.02 -3.42 0.12
C ASN A 113 -13.47 -3.91 0.07
N GLY A 114 -14.07 -3.86 -1.13
CA GLY A 114 -15.17 -4.70 -1.54
C GLY A 114 -14.66 -5.85 -2.42
N LEU A 115 -14.60 -7.07 -1.89
CA LEU A 115 -14.31 -8.26 -2.68
C LEU A 115 -15.53 -8.68 -3.48
N LEU A 116 -15.32 -9.02 -4.75
CA LEU A 116 -16.36 -9.52 -5.65
C LEU A 116 -16.33 -11.05 -5.65
N LEU A 117 -17.36 -11.67 -5.06
CA LEU A 117 -17.44 -13.10 -4.83
C LEU A 117 -18.45 -13.78 -5.75
N LYS A 118 -18.18 -15.06 -6.07
CA LYS A 118 -19.05 -15.92 -6.88
C LYS A 118 -19.32 -17.26 -6.20
N TYR A 119 -20.39 -17.91 -6.67
CA TYR A 119 -20.82 -19.23 -6.21
C TYR A 119 -21.06 -19.27 -4.69
N CYS A 120 -21.79 -18.27 -4.21
CA CYS A 120 -22.18 -18.15 -2.81
C CYS A 120 -23.43 -18.99 -2.54
N THR A 121 -23.38 -19.85 -1.53
CA THR A 121 -24.53 -20.71 -1.13
C THR A 121 -25.59 -19.97 -0.32
N SER A 122 -25.26 -18.79 0.20
CA SER A 122 -26.13 -17.94 1.00
C SER A 122 -25.95 -16.48 0.63
N GLN A 123 -27.00 -15.68 0.84
CA GLN A 123 -26.91 -14.23 0.67
C GLN A 123 -25.99 -13.63 1.73
N LEU A 124 -24.98 -12.88 1.28
CA LEU A 124 -24.14 -12.09 2.18
C LEU A 124 -24.90 -10.82 2.58
N ASN A 125 -24.60 -10.27 3.76
CA ASN A 125 -25.14 -8.99 4.24
C ASN A 125 -24.56 -7.76 3.48
N GLY A 126 -24.13 -7.95 2.23
CA GLY A 126 -23.46 -6.95 1.40
C GLY A 126 -24.25 -6.55 0.16
N CYS A 127 -23.63 -5.73 -0.70
CA CYS A 127 -24.23 -5.38 -1.98
C CYS A 127 -24.31 -6.58 -2.93
N ILE A 128 -25.33 -6.53 -3.78
CA ILE A 128 -25.42 -7.32 -5.01
C ILE A 128 -25.09 -6.39 -6.16
N ILE A 129 -24.08 -6.72 -6.95
CA ILE A 129 -23.74 -5.97 -8.16
C ILE A 129 -24.28 -6.73 -9.37
N PRO A 130 -25.13 -6.10 -10.20
CA PRO A 130 -25.58 -6.70 -11.44
C PRO A 130 -24.39 -7.06 -12.33
N THR A 131 -24.39 -8.27 -12.87
CA THR A 131 -23.37 -8.77 -13.80
C THR A 131 -23.07 -7.79 -14.93
N ALA A 132 -24.10 -7.18 -15.53
CA ALA A 132 -23.92 -6.23 -16.62
C ALA A 132 -23.03 -5.03 -16.23
N MET A 133 -23.10 -4.57 -14.98
CA MET A 133 -22.22 -3.51 -14.48
C MET A 133 -20.77 -3.98 -14.31
N VAL A 134 -20.59 -5.23 -13.87
CA VAL A 134 -19.28 -5.85 -13.76
C VAL A 134 -18.65 -6.00 -15.15
N GLU A 135 -19.39 -6.57 -16.12
CA GLU A 135 -18.91 -6.74 -17.49
C GLU A 135 -18.57 -5.40 -18.16
N ALA A 136 -19.41 -4.37 -17.98
CA ALA A 136 -19.14 -3.03 -18.51
C ALA A 136 -17.87 -2.37 -17.93
N ARG A 137 -17.48 -2.73 -16.70
CA ARG A 137 -16.30 -2.15 -16.02
C ARG A 137 -15.02 -2.95 -16.20
N TYR A 138 -15.12 -4.28 -16.23
CA TYR A 138 -13.96 -5.18 -16.26
C TYR A 138 -13.70 -5.79 -17.65
N GLY A 139 -14.58 -5.54 -18.62
CA GLY A 139 -14.53 -6.13 -19.96
C GLY A 139 -15.30 -7.46 -20.05
N SER A 140 -15.50 -7.95 -21.28
CA SER A 140 -16.26 -9.18 -21.59
C SER A 140 -15.50 -10.48 -21.27
N LEU A 141 -14.97 -10.61 -20.06
CA LEU A 141 -14.49 -11.91 -19.59
C LEU A 141 -15.71 -12.74 -19.16
N ASP A 142 -16.14 -13.69 -20.01
CA ASP A 142 -17.24 -14.62 -19.69
C ASP A 142 -16.78 -15.60 -18.59
N CYS A 143 -16.94 -15.19 -17.34
CA CYS A 143 -16.76 -16.07 -16.19
C CYS A 143 -18.03 -16.88 -15.87
N GLY A 144 -18.97 -17.02 -16.80
CA GLY A 144 -20.21 -17.76 -16.57
C GLY A 144 -21.18 -17.02 -15.66
N PHE A 145 -21.23 -15.69 -15.71
CA PHE A 145 -22.18 -14.87 -14.94
C PHE A 145 -23.63 -14.94 -15.46
N ARG A 146 -24.02 -16.06 -16.09
CA ARG A 146 -25.20 -16.24 -16.97
C ARG A 146 -26.59 -16.05 -16.33
N SER A 147 -26.63 -15.48 -15.12
CA SER A 147 -27.76 -14.88 -14.39
C SER A 147 -27.37 -14.61 -12.93
N ASP A 148 -26.21 -15.09 -12.49
CA ASP A 148 -25.80 -15.06 -11.08
C ASP A 148 -25.26 -13.69 -10.69
N ASN A 149 -25.91 -13.10 -9.69
CA ASN A 149 -25.52 -11.85 -9.07
C ASN A 149 -24.12 -11.98 -8.41
N VAL A 150 -23.27 -10.96 -8.63
CA VAL A 150 -21.99 -10.87 -7.94
C VAL A 150 -22.21 -10.35 -6.54
N SER A 151 -21.71 -11.09 -5.54
CA SER A 151 -21.85 -10.72 -4.14
C SER A 151 -20.65 -9.88 -3.67
N CYS A 152 -20.91 -8.80 -2.95
CA CYS A 152 -19.87 -7.99 -2.31
C CYS A 152 -19.54 -8.51 -0.92
N TYR A 153 -18.25 -8.49 -0.56
CA TYR A 153 -17.80 -8.82 0.78
C TYR A 153 -16.70 -7.87 1.27
N SER A 154 -16.92 -7.24 2.42
CA SER A 154 -15.98 -6.30 3.07
C SER A 154 -15.61 -6.70 4.51
N GLY A 155 -15.93 -7.95 4.90
CA GLY A 155 -15.72 -8.48 6.25
C GLY A 155 -16.94 -8.30 7.18
N THR A 156 -17.09 -9.22 8.12
CA THR A 156 -18.26 -9.32 9.03
C THR A 156 -17.95 -9.10 10.49
N ASP A 157 -16.68 -9.24 10.89
CA ASP A 157 -16.32 -9.26 12.31
C ASP A 157 -16.30 -7.83 12.87
N ALA A 158 -16.76 -7.57 14.09
CA ALA A 158 -16.59 -6.25 14.70
C ALA A 158 -15.19 -6.16 15.35
N GLY A 159 -14.42 -5.08 15.11
CA GLY A 159 -13.26 -4.74 15.95
C GLY A 159 -11.85 -4.74 15.33
N SER A 160 -11.64 -5.21 14.09
CA SER A 160 -10.36 -5.03 13.37
C SER A 160 -10.56 -4.13 12.15
N GLY A 161 -9.55 -3.37 11.71
CA GLY A 161 -9.61 -2.63 10.44
C GLY A 161 -9.51 -3.53 9.19
N PHE A 162 -9.61 -4.85 9.38
CA PHE A 162 -9.19 -5.87 8.43
C PHE A 162 -10.29 -6.89 8.17
N ILE A 163 -10.22 -7.50 6.99
CA ILE A 163 -10.99 -8.70 6.64
C ILE A 163 -10.33 -9.90 7.32
N SER A 164 -11.15 -10.77 7.91
CA SER A 164 -10.69 -12.08 8.41
C SER A 164 -10.71 -13.11 7.29
N TYR A 165 -9.61 -13.82 7.10
CA TYR A 165 -9.55 -14.94 6.15
C TYR A 165 -10.51 -16.05 6.56
N ASP A 166 -10.61 -16.38 7.86
CA ASP A 166 -11.51 -17.43 8.33
C ASP A 166 -12.97 -17.12 8.04
N SER A 167 -13.36 -15.85 8.15
CA SER A 167 -14.72 -15.38 7.84
C SER A 167 -14.96 -15.36 6.33
N LEU A 168 -13.97 -14.97 5.53
CA LEU A 168 -14.04 -15.06 4.07
C LEU A 168 -14.16 -16.51 3.59
N ASN A 169 -13.36 -17.43 4.15
CA ASN A 169 -13.37 -18.85 3.82
C ASN A 169 -14.67 -19.54 4.25
N ARG A 170 -15.33 -19.04 5.30
CA ARG A 170 -16.64 -19.54 5.78
C ARG A 170 -17.83 -18.76 5.21
N SER A 171 -17.62 -17.82 4.29
CA SER A 171 -18.69 -17.02 3.67
C SER A 171 -19.68 -17.84 2.83
N GLY A 172 -19.32 -19.08 2.49
CA GLY A 172 -20.10 -19.94 1.60
C GLY A 172 -19.89 -19.63 0.12
N CYS A 173 -18.97 -18.73 -0.24
CA CYS A 173 -18.60 -18.42 -1.62
C CYS A 173 -17.39 -19.26 -2.09
N GLY A 174 -17.45 -19.73 -3.34
CA GLY A 174 -16.39 -20.56 -3.92
C GLY A 174 -15.21 -19.76 -4.49
N GLU A 175 -15.46 -18.56 -5.04
CA GLU A 175 -14.46 -17.81 -5.81
C GLU A 175 -14.41 -16.32 -5.47
N VAL A 176 -13.22 -15.74 -5.61
CA VAL A 176 -12.93 -14.29 -5.55
C VAL A 176 -12.60 -13.80 -6.95
N TYR A 177 -13.55 -13.14 -7.60
CA TYR A 177 -13.41 -12.66 -8.97
C TYR A 177 -12.45 -11.47 -9.10
N SER A 178 -12.63 -10.45 -8.26
CA SER A 178 -11.89 -9.18 -8.27
C SER A 178 -12.11 -8.42 -6.95
N SER A 179 -11.60 -7.20 -6.85
CA SER A 179 -11.91 -6.26 -5.76
C SER A 179 -12.11 -4.83 -6.25
N ILE A 180 -12.71 -4.05 -5.36
CA ILE A 180 -12.81 -2.60 -5.42
C ILE A 180 -12.17 -2.07 -4.13
N ALA A 181 -11.20 -1.18 -4.23
CA ALA A 181 -10.57 -0.55 -3.07
C ALA A 181 -10.97 0.93 -3.00
N GLU A 182 -11.28 1.39 -1.80
CA GLU A 182 -11.35 2.81 -1.48
C GLU A 182 -9.92 3.33 -1.27
N VAL A 183 -9.45 4.19 -2.17
CA VAL A 183 -8.09 4.76 -2.12
C VAL A 183 -8.19 6.25 -1.90
N ASP A 184 -7.52 6.75 -0.86
CA ASP A 184 -7.35 8.19 -0.69
C ASP A 184 -6.36 8.72 -1.74
N VAL A 185 -6.82 9.64 -2.58
CA VAL A 185 -6.00 10.33 -3.59
C VAL A 185 -5.45 11.64 -3.01
N GLY A 186 -5.85 12.01 -1.79
CA GLY A 186 -5.28 13.13 -1.06
C GLY A 186 -3.99 12.76 -0.32
N GLY A 187 -2.86 13.21 -0.87
CA GLY A 187 -1.76 13.71 -0.06
C GLY A 187 -0.41 13.00 -0.20
N ASP A 188 0.51 13.66 -0.90
CA ASP A 188 1.92 13.70 -0.49
C ASP A 188 2.35 15.12 -0.03
N ASP A 189 1.44 16.10 0.00
CA ASP A 189 1.75 17.49 0.38
C ASP A 189 1.08 17.91 1.69
N ASP A 190 1.91 18.46 2.58
CA ASP A 190 1.58 19.24 3.78
C ASP A 190 0.53 20.34 3.47
N ALA A 191 -0.75 19.99 3.50
CA ALA A 191 -1.85 20.90 3.83
C ALA A 191 -3.13 20.10 3.88
N GLY A 192 -3.57 19.77 5.10
CA GLY A 192 -4.91 19.24 5.31
C GLY A 192 -5.95 20.18 4.70
N ARG A 193 -6.56 19.78 3.57
CA ARG A 193 -7.89 20.15 3.07
C ARG A 193 -8.12 19.63 1.65
N ASN A 194 -8.42 18.33 1.55
CA ASN A 194 -9.35 17.66 0.61
C ASN A 194 -8.84 16.24 0.27
N SER A 195 -9.02 15.30 1.20
CA SER A 195 -8.95 13.87 0.87
C SER A 195 -10.06 13.58 -0.14
N THR A 196 -9.69 13.45 -1.42
CA THR A 196 -10.60 12.95 -2.44
C THR A 196 -10.49 11.44 -2.46
N VAL A 197 -11.55 10.79 -2.02
CA VAL A 197 -11.64 9.34 -2.04
C VAL A 197 -11.99 8.88 -3.45
N SER A 198 -11.21 7.95 -4.00
CA SER A 198 -11.44 7.33 -5.30
C SER A 198 -11.65 5.83 -5.16
N LEU A 199 -12.60 5.29 -5.93
CA LEU A 199 -12.83 3.85 -6.02
C LEU A 199 -11.97 3.26 -7.13
N GLN A 200 -11.03 2.39 -6.76
CA GLN A 200 -10.17 1.70 -7.70
C GLN A 200 -10.65 0.26 -7.93
N PHE A 201 -10.96 -0.06 -9.18
CA PHE A 201 -11.38 -1.39 -9.62
C PHE A 201 -10.15 -2.25 -9.93
N GLN A 202 -10.22 -3.56 -9.68
CA GLN A 202 -9.09 -4.49 -9.87
C GLN A 202 -7.89 -4.20 -8.95
N VAL A 203 -8.12 -3.46 -7.87
CA VAL A 203 -7.12 -3.11 -6.87
C VAL A 203 -7.60 -3.60 -5.53
N ALA A 204 -6.69 -4.17 -4.74
CA ALA A 204 -6.95 -4.47 -3.34
C ALA A 204 -5.96 -3.73 -2.44
N GLU A 205 -6.46 -3.22 -1.33
CA GLU A 205 -5.67 -2.59 -0.30
C GLU A 205 -5.32 -3.60 0.81
N LEU A 206 -4.03 -3.77 1.08
CA LEU A 206 -3.56 -4.47 2.26
C LEU A 206 -3.09 -3.44 3.28
N GLY A 207 -3.56 -3.55 4.52
CA GLY A 207 -2.94 -2.85 5.64
C GLY A 207 -1.85 -3.73 6.21
N TRP A 208 -0.82 -3.12 6.80
CA TRP A 208 0.34 -3.83 7.32
C TRP A 208 0.70 -3.43 8.75
N TRP A 209 1.60 -4.14 9.43
CA TRP A 209 2.08 -3.78 10.77
C TRP A 209 3.38 -4.52 11.08
N LEU A 210 4.17 -4.02 12.03
CA LEU A 210 5.20 -4.81 12.68
C LEU A 210 4.68 -5.39 13.99
N GLY A 211 5.12 -6.60 14.33
CA GLY A 211 4.81 -7.23 15.61
C GLY A 211 5.67 -6.66 16.74
N GLY A 212 5.12 -6.66 17.96
CA GLY A 212 5.83 -6.21 19.15
C GLY A 212 5.49 -4.76 19.55
N GLY A 213 6.34 -4.18 20.40
CA GLY A 213 6.19 -2.80 20.87
C GLY A 213 6.83 -1.78 19.92
N CYS A 214 6.39 -0.53 20.03
CA CYS A 214 6.90 0.59 19.24
C CYS A 214 8.43 0.68 19.24
N ASN A 215 9.01 0.58 18.05
CA ASN A 215 10.45 0.82 17.81
C ASN A 215 10.62 1.87 16.70
N CYS A 216 10.17 3.08 17.00
CA CYS A 216 10.19 4.22 16.10
C CYS A 216 11.43 5.08 16.33
N SER A 217 11.85 5.81 15.30
CA SER A 217 12.91 6.82 15.43
C SER A 217 12.44 8.00 16.30
N ALA A 218 13.37 8.83 16.78
CA ALA A 218 13.07 9.90 17.74
C ALA A 218 11.97 10.89 17.27
N GLU A 219 11.94 11.21 15.98
CA GLU A 219 11.00 12.18 15.37
C GLU A 219 9.82 11.48 14.69
N ALA A 220 9.46 10.28 15.16
CA ALA A 220 8.33 9.51 14.67
C ALA A 220 7.25 9.34 15.74
N GLU A 221 6.01 9.27 15.30
CA GLU A 221 4.87 8.84 16.10
C GLU A 221 4.63 7.35 15.89
N CYS A 222 4.29 6.67 16.99
CA CYS A 222 3.90 5.27 16.95
C CYS A 222 2.39 5.13 16.92
N THR A 223 1.88 4.38 15.95
CA THR A 223 0.45 4.04 15.88
C THR A 223 0.28 2.55 16.14
N ASN A 224 -0.54 2.21 17.13
CA ASN A 224 -0.94 0.82 17.39
C ASN A 224 -1.95 0.36 16.34
N VAL A 225 -1.77 -0.86 15.84
CA VAL A 225 -2.64 -1.52 14.88
C VAL A 225 -3.27 -2.74 15.53
N THR A 226 -4.60 -2.80 15.54
CA THR A 226 -5.34 -4.00 15.95
C THR A 226 -5.24 -5.05 14.87
N VAL A 227 -4.53 -6.15 15.16
CA VAL A 227 -4.21 -7.21 14.20
C VAL A 227 -5.38 -8.20 14.11
N PRO A 228 -5.66 -8.78 12.92
CA PRO A 228 -6.58 -9.92 12.81
C PRO A 228 -6.25 -11.02 13.84
N GLY A 229 -7.27 -11.52 14.55
CA GLY A 229 -7.07 -12.57 15.56
C GLY A 229 -6.69 -12.09 16.97
N GLY A 230 -6.68 -10.77 17.22
CA GLY A 230 -6.59 -10.21 18.59
C GLY A 230 -5.18 -9.87 19.08
N GLY A 231 -4.18 -9.88 18.21
CA GLY A 231 -2.84 -9.38 18.52
C GLY A 231 -2.70 -7.86 18.40
N SER A 232 -1.55 -7.34 18.81
CA SER A 232 -1.16 -5.93 18.63
C SER A 232 0.04 -5.83 17.69
N GLY A 233 -0.03 -4.89 16.77
CA GLY A 233 1.10 -4.47 15.95
C GLY A 233 1.30 -2.96 16.04
N TYR A 234 2.34 -2.46 15.38
CA TYR A 234 2.61 -1.03 15.33
C TYR A 234 3.09 -0.58 13.95
N ARG A 235 2.96 0.73 13.70
CA ARG A 235 3.59 1.47 12.61
C ARG A 235 4.28 2.69 13.18
N CYS A 236 5.23 3.23 12.43
CA CYS A 236 5.88 4.48 12.74
C CYS A 236 5.68 5.45 11.58
N GLN A 237 5.32 6.69 11.89
CA GLN A 237 5.16 7.75 10.91
C GLN A 237 5.98 8.96 11.37
N CYS A 238 6.72 9.59 10.45
CA CYS A 238 7.45 10.80 10.78
C CYS A 238 6.51 11.95 11.12
N ARG A 239 6.90 12.75 12.10
CA ARG A 239 6.21 14.00 12.44
C ARG A 239 6.35 15.02 11.30
N GLU A 240 5.43 15.97 11.27
CA GLU A 240 5.45 17.09 10.32
C GLU A 240 6.84 17.77 10.27
N GLY A 241 7.34 18.02 9.05
CA GLY A 241 8.69 18.56 8.80
C GLY A 241 9.83 17.52 8.81
N PHE A 242 9.51 16.23 8.93
CA PHE A 242 10.47 15.14 8.83
C PHE A 242 10.04 14.09 7.80
N GLY A 243 10.99 13.64 6.99
CA GLY A 243 10.81 12.62 5.96
C GLY A 243 11.63 11.37 6.26
N GLY A 244 11.07 10.20 5.93
CA GLY A 244 11.73 8.93 6.19
C GLY A 244 10.77 7.75 6.34
N ASP A 245 11.30 6.61 6.79
CA ASP A 245 10.49 5.41 7.03
C ASP A 245 9.92 5.33 8.45
N GLY A 246 10.34 6.20 9.37
CA GLY A 246 9.81 6.25 10.74
C GLY A 246 10.42 5.27 11.73
N PHE A 247 11.16 4.24 11.29
CA PHE A 247 11.61 3.16 12.16
C PHE A 247 13.06 3.34 12.60
N ALA A 248 13.36 2.97 13.85
CA ALA A 248 14.73 3.03 14.37
C ALA A 248 15.67 2.01 13.69
N GLY A 249 15.12 0.89 13.20
CA GLY A 249 15.85 -0.12 12.42
C GLY A 249 15.98 0.20 10.93
N GLY A 250 15.40 1.32 10.48
CA GLY A 250 15.44 1.78 9.09
C GLY A 250 16.31 3.03 8.95
N ARG A 251 15.93 3.90 8.00
CA ARG A 251 16.51 5.24 7.84
C ARG A 251 16.08 6.18 8.97
N GLY A 252 14.93 5.90 9.59
CA GLY A 252 14.30 6.78 10.56
C GLY A 252 13.81 8.08 9.93
N CYS A 253 13.40 9.02 10.76
CA CYS A 253 12.96 10.35 10.35
C CYS A 253 14.13 11.33 10.31
N GLN A 254 14.24 12.07 9.20
CA GLN A 254 15.25 13.09 8.99
C GLN A 254 14.56 14.40 8.63
N LYS A 255 15.10 15.52 9.09
CA LYS A 255 14.53 16.83 8.79
C LYS A 255 14.50 17.02 7.28
N GLU A 256 13.33 17.31 6.73
CA GLU A 256 13.24 17.61 5.31
C GLU A 256 13.98 18.91 5.06
N LYS A 257 14.90 18.89 4.09
CA LYS A 257 15.44 20.14 3.58
C LYS A 257 14.28 20.80 2.86
N ARG A 258 13.70 21.82 3.46
CA ARG A 258 12.92 22.79 2.68
C ARG A 258 13.88 23.30 1.62
N ASP A 259 13.69 22.86 0.38
CA ASP A 259 14.28 23.56 -0.75
C ASP A 259 13.68 24.97 -0.68
N GLU A 260 14.45 25.89 -0.12
CA GLU A 260 14.18 27.31 -0.21
C GLU A 260 14.16 27.64 -1.70
N LEU A 261 12.96 27.68 -2.28
CA LEU A 261 12.75 28.34 -3.56
C LEU A 261 13.37 29.74 -3.43
N PRO A 262 14.35 30.12 -4.27
CA PRO A 262 14.98 31.41 -4.14
C PRO A 262 13.94 32.51 -4.34
N ASP A 263 13.88 33.45 -3.38
CA ASP A 263 13.15 34.71 -3.46
C ASP A 263 13.50 35.45 -4.76
N MET A 264 12.67 35.30 -5.78
CA MET A 264 12.73 36.03 -7.04
C MET A 264 11.30 35.96 -7.59
N TRP A 265 10.41 36.95 -7.42
CA TRP A 265 10.57 38.37 -7.69
C TRP A 265 9.69 39.21 -6.72
N VAL A 266 10.32 40.05 -5.90
CA VAL A 266 9.71 41.31 -5.45
C VAL A 266 10.20 42.39 -6.40
N LEU A 267 9.37 42.73 -7.40
CA LEU A 267 9.36 44.05 -8.01
C LEU A 267 7.91 44.46 -8.22
N ALA A 268 7.37 45.20 -7.25
CA ALA A 268 6.43 46.27 -7.52
C ALA A 268 7.23 47.58 -7.43
N PRO A 269 6.84 48.68 -8.14
CA PRO A 269 5.64 49.39 -7.73
C PRO A 269 4.80 50.04 -8.86
N GLU A 270 3.53 50.29 -8.48
CA GLU A 270 2.66 51.45 -8.75
C GLU A 270 2.59 51.99 -10.20
N SER A 271 1.45 51.84 -10.89
CA SER A 271 0.19 52.60 -10.74
C SER A 271 -0.02 53.47 -11.98
N SER A 272 -1.23 53.42 -12.55
CA SER A 272 -1.95 54.47 -13.30
C SER A 272 -2.65 53.91 -14.54
N ILE A 273 -3.89 53.41 -14.38
CA ILE A 273 -4.93 53.59 -15.41
C ILE A 273 -6.27 53.86 -14.70
N GLN A 274 -6.87 54.97 -15.11
CA GLN A 274 -8.09 55.61 -14.63
C GLN A 274 -9.36 54.77 -14.77
N GLU A 275 -10.30 55.10 -13.88
CA GLU A 275 -11.72 54.79 -13.95
C GLU A 275 -12.33 55.11 -15.32
N GLY A 276 -13.16 54.19 -15.82
CA GLY A 276 -13.99 54.37 -16.99
C GLY A 276 -15.02 53.26 -17.09
N ASP A 277 -16.22 53.54 -16.59
CA ASP A 277 -17.53 52.94 -16.87
C ASP A 277 -17.58 51.72 -17.81
N VAL A 278 -18.06 50.57 -17.31
CA VAL A 278 -19.20 49.86 -17.93
C VAL A 278 -19.98 49.06 -16.87
N SER A 279 -21.26 49.36 -16.84
CA SER A 279 -22.35 48.78 -16.04
C SER A 279 -22.53 47.26 -16.20
N ALA A 280 -22.89 46.66 -15.06
CA ALA A 280 -23.66 45.43 -14.81
C ALA A 280 -24.12 44.55 -15.99
N ALA A 281 -23.82 43.25 -15.89
CA ALA A 281 -24.82 42.19 -16.06
C ALA A 281 -24.36 40.87 -15.42
N HIS A 282 -25.06 40.46 -14.36
CA HIS A 282 -25.14 39.06 -13.93
C HIS A 282 -25.67 38.19 -15.08
N ALA A 283 -24.95 37.13 -15.45
CA ALA A 283 -25.50 36.03 -16.23
C ALA A 283 -25.34 34.73 -15.45
N THR A 284 -26.47 34.13 -15.13
CA THR A 284 -26.63 32.87 -14.39
C THR A 284 -26.47 31.66 -15.31
N LEU A 285 -26.39 30.49 -14.69
CA LEU A 285 -26.00 29.18 -15.23
C LEU A 285 -26.92 28.43 -16.26
N PRO A 286 -27.94 28.98 -16.96
CA PRO A 286 -28.62 28.22 -18.02
C PRO A 286 -28.09 28.41 -19.46
N GLU A 287 -27.18 29.35 -19.75
CA GLU A 287 -26.81 29.72 -21.13
C GLU A 287 -25.69 28.87 -21.77
N LEU A 288 -25.00 28.00 -21.02
CA LEU A 288 -23.99 27.08 -21.59
C LEU A 288 -24.60 25.80 -22.19
N ALA A 289 -25.90 25.55 -21.99
CA ALA A 289 -26.59 24.37 -22.50
C ALA A 289 -27.02 24.48 -23.98
N LYS A 290 -26.89 25.66 -24.62
CA LYS A 290 -27.21 25.83 -26.04
C LYS A 290 -26.03 25.67 -27.00
N VAL A 291 -24.79 25.75 -26.52
CA VAL A 291 -23.58 25.62 -27.36
C VAL A 291 -23.13 24.16 -27.51
N ALA A 292 -23.57 23.25 -26.63
CA ALA A 292 -23.19 21.83 -26.69
C ALA A 292 -24.04 20.97 -27.65
N VAL A 293 -25.16 21.49 -28.19
CA VAL A 293 -26.07 20.72 -29.05
C VAL A 293 -25.74 20.84 -30.55
N GLU A 294 -24.95 21.84 -30.98
CA GLU A 294 -24.55 21.98 -32.38
C GLU A 294 -23.25 21.24 -32.76
N LEU A 295 -22.51 20.67 -31.80
CA LEU A 295 -21.25 19.96 -32.06
C LEU A 295 -21.41 18.44 -32.30
N VAL A 296 -22.62 17.88 -32.19
CA VAL A 296 -22.89 16.44 -32.41
C VAL A 296 -23.57 16.15 -33.76
N ALA A 297 -24.05 17.16 -34.49
CA ALA A 297 -24.76 16.96 -35.77
C ALA A 297 -23.89 17.15 -37.04
N GLY A 298 -22.58 17.37 -36.90
CA GLY A 298 -21.70 17.79 -37.99
C GLY A 298 -20.54 16.86 -38.29
N LYS A 299 -20.76 15.55 -38.45
CA LYS A 299 -19.70 14.65 -38.93
C LYS A 299 -20.20 13.42 -39.68
N ASP A 300 -20.99 13.63 -40.74
CA ASP A 300 -21.07 12.66 -41.83
C ASP A 300 -21.57 13.28 -43.15
N LYS A 301 -20.68 13.85 -43.96
CA LYS A 301 -20.85 14.00 -45.43
C LYS A 301 -19.49 14.03 -46.15
N ARG A 302 -19.11 12.87 -46.70
CA ARG A 302 -18.55 12.54 -48.04
C ARG A 302 -17.34 13.29 -48.63
N ASN A 303 -16.34 12.48 -49.05
CA ASN A 303 -15.66 12.37 -50.37
C ASN A 303 -14.38 11.53 -50.13
N VAL A 304 -14.04 10.41 -50.77
CA VAL A 304 -14.19 9.87 -52.14
C VAL A 304 -14.35 8.34 -52.05
#